data_AF-A0A1J4KMB6-F1
#
_entry.id   AF-A0A1J4KMB6-F1
#
_cell.length_a   1.000
_cell.length_b   1.000
_cell.length_c   1.000
_cell.angle_alpha   90.00
_cell.angle_beta   90.00
_cell.angle_gamma   90.00
#
_symmetry.space_group_name_H-M   'P 1'
#
loop_
_entity.id
_entity.type
_entity.pdbx_description
1 polymer ?
#
loop_
_entity_poly.entity_id
_entity_poly.type
_entity_poly.pdbx_seq_one_letter_code
_entity_poly.pdbx_strand_id
1 'polypeptide(L)'
;MSQFDKLESFRSSWKAESSTNNTVYQAFKDGRFKLNKPVSEADLEAQIYKFQFKPSEGLMKLWKAVGPGFIVSASITVSQPKDAEILSSTRFGGYSDYEEIGERYAFYIGNTWDGTDSCTHWYELADGEDKGQLVVMSYGDLRCYKLTKTTEDLLEEIKLIQFNSNEMDVICQELSDYFIPKNSINFPKKEHKQ
;
A
#
# COMPACT_ATOMS: atom_id res chain seq x y z
N MET A 1 -17.23 26.90 5.01
CA MET A 1 -16.04 26.27 4.39
C MET A 1 -16.11 24.79 4.72
N SER A 2 -16.40 23.95 3.73
CA SER A 2 -16.50 22.50 3.89
C SER A 2 -15.11 21.91 4.20
N GLN A 3 -15.05 20.67 4.73
CA GLN A 3 -13.77 19.99 4.91
C GLN A 3 -13.02 19.83 3.57
N PHE A 4 -13.75 19.72 2.46
CA PHE A 4 -13.21 19.68 1.11
C PHE A 4 -12.55 21.00 0.71
N ASP A 5 -13.17 22.14 1.04
CA ASP A 5 -12.59 23.46 0.77
C ASP A 5 -11.31 23.72 1.58
N LYS A 6 -11.24 23.16 2.80
CA LYS A 6 -10.02 23.21 3.62
C LYS A 6 -8.91 22.35 3.02
N LEU A 7 -9.25 21.17 2.51
CA LEU A 7 -8.30 20.27 1.85
C LEU A 7 -7.74 20.89 0.56
N GLU A 8 -8.61 21.46 -0.28
CA GLU A 8 -8.19 22.10 -1.54
C GLU A 8 -7.39 23.39 -1.32
N SER A 9 -7.76 24.18 -0.30
CA SER A 9 -6.98 25.34 0.12
C SER A 9 -5.61 24.94 0.66
N PHE A 10 -5.53 23.86 1.44
CA PHE A 10 -4.27 23.31 1.96
C PHE A 10 -3.38 22.79 0.83
N ARG A 11 -3.94 21.99 -0.10
CA ARG A 11 -3.27 21.50 -1.31
C ARG A 11 -2.71 22.61 -2.18
N SER A 12 -3.46 23.69 -2.34
CA SER A 12 -3.05 24.84 -3.15
C SER A 12 -1.92 25.64 -2.50
N SER A 13 -1.94 25.80 -1.17
CA SER A 13 -0.83 26.44 -0.45
C SER A 13 0.47 25.62 -0.50
N TRP A 14 0.37 24.29 -0.54
CA TRP A 14 1.52 23.39 -0.58
C TRP A 14 2.25 23.38 -1.94
N LYS A 15 1.50 23.49 -3.04
CA LYS A 15 2.08 23.57 -4.39
C LYS A 15 2.86 24.87 -4.64
N ALA A 16 2.56 25.93 -3.90
CA ALA A 16 3.19 27.24 -4.08
C ALA A 16 4.58 27.37 -3.42
N GLU A 17 4.91 26.53 -2.43
CA GLU A 17 6.20 26.59 -1.70
C GLU A 17 7.26 25.56 -2.16
N SER A 18 6.92 24.60 -3.03
CA SER A 18 7.87 23.58 -3.50
C SER A 18 8.52 23.92 -4.84
N SER A 19 9.45 24.89 -4.84
CA SER A 19 10.27 25.18 -6.02
C SER A 19 11.52 24.29 -6.16
N THR A 20 11.45 23.03 -5.70
CA THR A 20 12.37 21.92 -6.06
C THR A 20 11.58 20.60 -5.93
N ASN A 21 11.77 19.65 -6.86
CA ASN A 21 11.07 18.35 -6.95
C ASN A 21 11.05 17.59 -5.59
N ASN A 22 10.07 17.81 -4.73
CA ASN A 22 10.03 17.19 -3.40
C ASN A 22 9.15 15.92 -3.38
N THR A 23 9.40 15.00 -4.31
CA THR A 23 8.70 13.72 -4.37
C THR A 23 9.48 12.63 -3.64
N VAL A 24 8.78 11.57 -3.24
CA VAL A 24 9.36 10.36 -2.65
C VAL A 24 10.51 9.83 -3.51
N TYR A 25 10.34 9.82 -4.83
CA TYR A 25 11.39 9.40 -5.76
C TYR A 25 12.64 10.29 -5.71
N GLN A 26 12.46 11.61 -5.67
CA GLN A 26 13.61 12.51 -5.56
C GLN A 26 14.32 12.35 -4.21
N ALA A 27 13.58 12.14 -3.13
CA ALA A 27 14.18 11.87 -1.82
C ALA A 27 14.98 10.58 -1.73
N PHE A 28 14.57 9.54 -2.46
CA PHE A 28 15.41 8.37 -2.63
C PHE A 28 16.70 8.69 -3.38
N LYS A 29 16.62 9.43 -4.50
CA LYS A 29 17.81 9.83 -5.28
C LYS A 29 18.78 10.68 -4.46
N ASP A 30 18.25 11.56 -3.63
CA ASP A 30 19.04 12.44 -2.78
C ASP A 30 19.58 11.73 -1.53
N GLY A 31 19.24 10.47 -1.30
CA GLY A 31 19.62 9.71 -0.10
C GLY A 31 18.94 10.18 1.19
N ARG A 32 17.88 10.99 1.09
CA ARG A 32 17.08 11.46 2.23
C ARG A 32 16.29 10.33 2.87
N PHE A 33 15.81 9.39 2.05
CA PHE A 33 15.20 8.15 2.52
C PHE A 33 16.22 7.01 2.47
N LYS A 34 16.46 6.39 3.63
CA LYS A 34 17.33 5.21 3.73
C LYS A 34 16.51 3.98 3.39
N LEU A 35 16.77 3.40 2.23
CA LEU A 35 16.26 2.09 1.88
C LEU A 35 17.17 1.00 2.43
N ASN A 36 16.55 -0.10 2.85
CA ASN A 36 17.30 -1.32 3.08
C ASN A 36 17.85 -1.83 1.75
N LYS A 37 19.07 -2.35 1.80
CA LYS A 37 19.74 -2.86 0.60
C LYS A 37 18.91 -3.99 -0.01
N PRO A 38 18.75 -4.03 -1.33
CA PRO A 38 18.11 -5.14 -2.00
C PRO A 38 18.74 -6.48 -1.61
N VAL A 39 17.93 -7.53 -1.64
CA VAL A 39 18.43 -8.90 -1.62
C VAL A 39 19.14 -9.15 -2.96
N SER A 40 20.22 -9.95 -2.96
CA SER A 40 20.91 -10.27 -4.22
C SER A 40 19.95 -10.98 -5.17
N GLU A 41 20.09 -10.76 -6.48
CA GLU A 41 19.20 -11.37 -7.47
C GLU A 41 19.22 -12.90 -7.39
N ALA A 42 20.40 -13.49 -7.19
CA ALA A 42 20.55 -14.93 -7.02
C ALA A 42 19.83 -15.46 -5.77
N ASP A 43 19.92 -14.74 -4.63
CA ASP A 43 19.24 -15.15 -3.40
C ASP A 43 17.72 -15.02 -3.54
N LEU A 44 17.25 -13.96 -4.20
CA LEU A 44 15.84 -13.73 -4.47
C LEU A 44 15.27 -14.85 -5.37
N GLU A 45 15.96 -15.17 -6.46
CA GLU A 45 15.56 -16.25 -7.37
C GLU A 45 15.56 -17.62 -6.66
N ALA A 46 16.57 -17.90 -5.84
CA ALA A 46 16.65 -19.14 -5.08
C ALA A 46 15.51 -19.29 -4.05
N GLN A 47 15.04 -18.19 -3.46
CA GLN A 47 13.88 -18.18 -2.57
C GLN A 47 12.60 -18.43 -3.36
N ILE A 48 12.37 -17.66 -4.43
CA ILE A 48 11.13 -17.68 -5.21
C ILE A 48 10.96 -18.96 -6.01
N TYR A 49 12.06 -19.62 -6.38
CA TYR A 49 12.00 -20.94 -7.02
C TYR A 49 11.17 -21.93 -6.18
N LYS A 50 11.28 -21.84 -4.85
CA LYS A 50 10.58 -22.72 -3.90
C LYS A 50 9.14 -22.32 -3.62
N PHE A 51 8.71 -21.12 -4.05
CA PHE A 51 7.35 -20.65 -3.79
C PHE A 51 6.34 -21.46 -4.60
N GLN A 52 5.23 -21.81 -3.93
CA GLN A 52 4.08 -22.46 -4.54
C GLN A 52 3.51 -21.60 -5.67
N PHE A 53 3.39 -20.29 -5.43
CA PHE A 53 2.93 -19.33 -6.42
C PHE A 53 4.09 -18.50 -6.94
N LYS A 54 3.97 -18.04 -8.20
CA LYS A 54 4.94 -17.11 -8.78
C LYS A 54 4.43 -15.67 -8.69
N PRO A 55 5.20 -14.74 -8.09
CA PRO A 55 4.84 -13.34 -7.97
C PRO A 55 4.80 -12.65 -9.34
N SER A 56 4.16 -11.49 -9.42
CA SER A 56 4.18 -10.67 -10.62
C SER A 56 5.57 -10.05 -10.89
N GLU A 57 5.79 -9.59 -12.12
CA GLU A 57 6.98 -8.81 -12.45
C GLU A 57 7.08 -7.52 -11.64
N GLY A 58 5.95 -6.88 -11.30
CA GLY A 58 5.91 -5.68 -10.47
C GLY A 58 6.44 -5.94 -9.05
N LEU A 59 6.00 -7.04 -8.43
CA LEU A 59 6.47 -7.45 -7.11
C LEU A 59 7.95 -7.87 -7.13
N MET A 60 8.38 -8.55 -8.20
CA MET A 60 9.81 -8.82 -8.42
C MET A 60 10.65 -7.55 -8.52
N LYS A 61 10.18 -6.54 -9.27
CA LYS A 61 10.84 -5.23 -9.38
C LYS A 61 10.97 -4.56 -8.00
N LEU A 62 9.92 -4.60 -7.17
CA LEU A 62 9.97 -4.05 -5.82
C LEU A 62 11.06 -4.71 -4.97
N TRP A 63 11.09 -6.05 -4.89
CA TRP A 63 12.08 -6.77 -4.08
C TRP A 63 13.52 -6.62 -4.58
N LYS A 64 13.73 -6.45 -5.90
CA LYS A 64 15.05 -6.14 -6.49
C LYS A 64 15.48 -4.69 -6.25
N ALA A 65 14.54 -3.77 -6.07
CA ALA A 65 14.82 -2.36 -5.87
C ALA A 65 15.03 -2.00 -4.39
N VAL A 66 14.33 -2.68 -3.48
CA VAL A 66 14.28 -2.33 -2.06
C VAL A 66 14.34 -3.60 -1.21
N GLY A 67 15.26 -3.64 -0.25
CA GLY A 67 15.28 -4.69 0.76
C GLY A 67 14.10 -4.59 1.73
N PRO A 68 13.75 -5.69 2.42
CA PRO A 68 12.73 -5.65 3.47
C PRO A 68 13.08 -4.63 4.53
N GLY A 69 12.12 -3.83 4.99
CA GLY A 69 12.40 -2.79 5.94
C GLY A 69 11.28 -1.80 6.19
N PHE A 70 11.48 -0.98 7.22
CA PHE A 70 10.63 0.16 7.51
C PHE A 70 11.32 1.45 7.08
N ILE A 71 10.70 2.15 6.15
CA ILE A 71 11.11 3.48 5.71
C ILE A 71 10.48 4.46 6.68
N VAL A 72 11.15 4.65 7.83
CA VAL A 72 10.65 5.46 8.96
C VAL A 72 10.13 6.80 8.49
N SER A 73 10.91 7.48 7.65
CA SER A 73 10.63 8.81 7.09
C SER A 73 9.36 8.91 6.23
N ALA A 74 8.79 7.76 5.86
CA ALA A 74 7.66 7.64 4.94
C ALA A 74 6.53 6.76 5.49
N SER A 75 6.68 6.22 6.71
CA SER A 75 5.70 5.31 7.31
C SER A 75 5.33 4.10 6.43
N ILE A 76 6.24 3.67 5.56
CA ILE A 76 6.06 2.51 4.67
C ILE A 76 6.90 1.34 5.20
N THR A 77 6.28 0.17 5.31
CA THR A 77 6.98 -1.10 5.46
C THR A 77 6.97 -1.82 4.12
N VAL A 78 8.13 -2.30 3.68
CA VAL A 78 8.26 -3.28 2.59
C VAL A 78 8.54 -4.64 3.22
N SER A 79 7.69 -5.62 2.95
CA SER A 79 7.84 -6.99 3.45
C SER A 79 8.99 -7.71 2.74
N GLN A 80 9.59 -8.66 3.45
CA GLN A 80 10.53 -9.60 2.85
C GLN A 80 9.82 -10.52 1.84
N PRO A 81 10.54 -10.99 0.80
CA PRO A 81 10.04 -12.05 -0.06
C PRO A 81 9.60 -13.24 0.77
N LYS A 82 8.33 -13.62 0.64
CA LYS A 82 7.71 -14.75 1.30
C LYS A 82 6.69 -15.35 0.36
N ASP A 83 6.48 -16.66 0.46
CA ASP A 83 5.43 -17.34 -0.30
C ASP A 83 4.04 -16.77 0.04
N ALA A 84 3.10 -16.95 -0.87
CA ALA A 84 1.74 -16.46 -0.72
C ALA A 84 1.08 -17.09 0.51
N GLU A 85 0.32 -16.28 1.24
CA GLU A 85 -0.46 -16.71 2.39
C GLU A 85 -1.96 -16.61 2.08
N ILE A 86 -2.74 -17.45 2.76
CA ILE A 86 -4.19 -17.39 2.65
C ILE A 86 -4.67 -16.13 3.38
N LEU A 87 -5.47 -15.32 2.71
CA LEU A 87 -6.22 -14.23 3.34
C LEU A 87 -7.29 -14.84 4.25
N SER A 88 -6.96 -14.98 5.54
CA SER A 88 -7.77 -15.70 6.52
C SER A 88 -8.83 -14.83 7.19
N SER A 89 -10.01 -15.41 7.40
CA SER A 89 -11.14 -14.78 8.09
C SER A 89 -10.84 -14.54 9.57
N THR A 90 -9.89 -15.26 10.16
CA THR A 90 -9.42 -15.00 11.53
C THR A 90 -8.79 -13.61 11.66
N ARG A 91 -8.18 -13.11 10.58
CA ARG A 91 -7.51 -11.80 10.56
C ARG A 91 -8.40 -10.70 10.01
N PHE A 92 -9.17 -10.97 8.96
CA PHE A 92 -9.91 -9.95 8.21
C PHE A 92 -11.41 -10.21 8.08
N GLY A 93 -11.96 -11.27 8.69
CA GLY A 93 -13.37 -11.63 8.52
C GLY A 93 -14.38 -10.61 9.07
N GLY A 94 -13.93 -9.65 9.88
CA GLY A 94 -14.75 -8.52 10.33
C GLY A 94 -14.73 -7.31 9.38
N TYR A 95 -13.94 -7.36 8.30
CA TYR A 95 -13.82 -6.27 7.34
C TYR A 95 -14.97 -6.34 6.35
N SER A 96 -15.50 -5.16 5.99
CA SER A 96 -16.46 -5.06 4.88
C SER A 96 -15.82 -5.56 3.59
N ASP A 97 -16.62 -6.22 2.76
CA ASP A 97 -16.23 -6.74 1.44
C ASP A 97 -15.14 -7.84 1.47
N TYR A 98 -14.82 -8.38 2.66
CA TYR A 98 -13.87 -9.50 2.80
C TYR A 98 -14.29 -10.74 2.01
N GLU A 99 -15.59 -11.00 1.91
CA GLU A 99 -16.14 -12.15 1.18
C GLU A 99 -15.77 -12.18 -0.32
N GLU A 100 -15.39 -11.05 -0.92
CA GLU A 100 -14.94 -10.99 -2.31
C GLU A 100 -13.51 -11.54 -2.53
N ILE A 101 -12.72 -11.63 -1.45
CA ILE A 101 -11.29 -11.96 -1.50
C ILE A 101 -10.88 -13.02 -0.47
N GLY A 102 -11.78 -13.41 0.42
CA GLY A 102 -11.50 -14.34 1.49
C GLY A 102 -11.02 -15.68 0.96
N GLU A 103 -10.11 -16.31 1.71
CA GLU A 103 -9.54 -17.63 1.41
C GLU A 103 -8.68 -17.71 0.14
N ARG A 104 -8.44 -16.58 -0.54
CA ARG A 104 -7.52 -16.47 -1.67
C ARG A 104 -6.06 -16.46 -1.20
N TYR A 105 -5.15 -16.97 -2.02
CA TYR A 105 -3.72 -16.83 -1.78
C TYR A 105 -3.23 -15.46 -2.24
N ALA A 106 -2.45 -14.78 -1.40
CA ALA A 106 -1.88 -13.47 -1.73
C ALA A 106 -0.47 -13.29 -1.16
N PHE A 107 0.38 -12.59 -1.90
CA PHE A 107 1.67 -12.14 -1.41
C PHE A 107 1.51 -10.87 -0.58
N TYR A 108 2.06 -10.86 0.63
CA TYR A 108 2.11 -9.64 1.43
C TYR A 108 3.22 -8.72 0.92
N ILE A 109 2.83 -7.53 0.45
CA ILE A 109 3.76 -6.53 -0.07
C ILE A 109 4.34 -5.71 1.08
N GLY A 110 3.49 -5.31 2.02
CA GLY A 110 3.86 -4.38 3.07
C GLY A 110 2.67 -3.61 3.61
N ASN A 111 2.94 -2.53 4.33
CA ASN A 111 1.89 -1.67 4.85
C ASN A 111 2.30 -0.20 4.86
N THR A 112 1.31 0.68 4.87
CA THR A 112 1.48 2.12 5.13
C THR A 112 0.80 2.48 6.44
N TRP A 113 1.35 3.46 7.16
CA TRP A 113 0.77 4.00 8.39
C TRP A 113 0.31 5.45 8.17
N ASP A 114 -0.84 5.79 8.73
CA ASP A 114 -1.38 7.16 8.71
C ASP A 114 -0.90 8.00 9.90
N GLY A 115 0.18 7.58 10.58
CA GLY A 115 0.70 8.26 11.76
C GLY A 115 -0.07 7.98 13.06
N THR A 116 -1.13 7.16 13.02
CA THR A 116 -1.87 6.68 14.19
C THR A 116 -1.73 5.16 14.38
N ASP A 117 -2.65 4.53 15.13
CA ASP A 117 -2.75 3.07 15.25
C ASP A 117 -3.32 2.40 13.97
N SER A 118 -3.73 3.20 12.98
CA SER A 118 -4.31 2.72 11.74
C SER A 118 -3.23 2.43 10.69
N CYS A 119 -3.36 1.25 10.08
CA CYS A 119 -2.48 0.79 9.02
C CYS A 119 -3.28 0.24 7.84
N THR A 120 -2.70 0.39 6.66
CA THR A 120 -3.25 -0.14 5.42
C THR A 120 -2.30 -1.22 4.93
N HIS A 121 -2.77 -2.47 4.89
CA HIS A 121 -2.00 -3.60 4.39
C HIS A 121 -2.19 -3.76 2.88
N TRP A 122 -1.08 -3.93 2.17
CA TRP A 122 -1.04 -4.10 0.73
C TRP A 122 -0.66 -5.54 0.38
N TYR A 123 -1.46 -6.15 -0.48
CA TYR A 123 -1.30 -7.52 -0.95
C TYR A 123 -1.38 -7.58 -2.48
N GLU A 124 -0.75 -8.60 -3.06
CA GLU A 124 -0.93 -8.99 -4.46
C GLU A 124 -1.57 -10.38 -4.52
N LEU A 125 -2.67 -10.55 -5.24
CA LEU A 125 -3.32 -11.86 -5.42
C LEU A 125 -2.40 -12.82 -6.19
N ALA A 126 -2.21 -14.01 -5.64
CA ALA A 126 -1.28 -15.00 -6.17
C ALA A 126 -1.94 -16.03 -7.09
N ASP A 127 -3.27 -16.13 -7.05
CA ASP A 127 -4.09 -17.15 -7.69
C ASP A 127 -5.32 -16.58 -8.42
N GLY A 128 -6.06 -17.46 -9.11
CA GLY A 128 -7.33 -17.14 -9.77
C GLY A 128 -7.20 -16.23 -10.99
N GLU A 129 -8.35 -15.74 -11.47
CA GLU A 129 -8.42 -14.85 -12.64
C GLU A 129 -7.86 -13.45 -12.35
N ASP A 130 -7.93 -13.03 -11.08
CA ASP A 130 -7.44 -11.73 -10.60
C ASP A 130 -5.95 -11.76 -10.22
N LYS A 131 -5.19 -12.80 -10.59
CA LYS A 131 -3.77 -12.93 -10.24
C LYS A 131 -2.97 -11.69 -10.65
N GLY A 132 -2.15 -11.17 -9.74
CA GLY A 132 -1.31 -9.99 -9.93
C GLY A 132 -2.00 -8.66 -9.60
N GLN A 133 -3.30 -8.69 -9.33
CA GLN A 133 -4.04 -7.53 -8.85
C GLN A 133 -3.80 -7.27 -7.37
N LEU A 134 -3.91 -6.00 -6.99
CA LEU A 134 -3.76 -5.55 -5.63
C LEU A 134 -5.02 -5.78 -4.80
N VAL A 135 -4.80 -6.12 -3.55
CA VAL A 135 -5.80 -6.12 -2.50
C VAL A 135 -5.31 -5.25 -1.36
N VAL A 136 -6.20 -4.40 -0.86
CA VAL A 136 -5.90 -3.47 0.23
C VAL A 136 -6.80 -3.77 1.41
N MET A 137 -6.20 -4.00 2.59
CA MET A 137 -6.93 -4.16 3.85
C MET A 137 -6.71 -2.89 4.67
N SER A 138 -7.71 -2.04 4.73
CA SER A 138 -7.64 -0.76 5.44
C SER A 138 -8.19 -0.91 6.86
N TYR A 139 -7.35 -0.67 7.87
CA TYR A 139 -7.80 -0.66 9.25
C TYR A 139 -8.64 0.60 9.57
N GLY A 140 -8.38 1.72 8.89
CA GLY A 140 -9.04 3.00 9.17
C GLY A 140 -10.57 2.98 8.96
N ASP A 141 -11.05 2.13 8.05
CA ASP A 141 -12.48 1.95 7.76
C ASP A 141 -12.95 0.49 7.83
N LEU A 142 -12.06 -0.42 8.24
CA LEU A 142 -12.28 -1.87 8.33
C LEU A 142 -12.87 -2.43 7.02
N ARG A 143 -12.24 -2.11 5.88
CA ARG A 143 -12.69 -2.56 4.56
C ARG A 143 -11.59 -3.22 3.75
N CYS A 144 -11.99 -4.21 2.96
CA CYS A 144 -11.20 -4.87 1.95
C CYS A 144 -11.49 -4.23 0.58
N TYR A 145 -10.44 -3.89 -0.17
CA TYR A 145 -10.56 -3.37 -1.52
C TYR A 145 -9.85 -4.28 -2.50
N LYS A 146 -10.58 -4.93 -3.40
CA LYS A 146 -10.01 -5.59 -4.58
C LYS A 146 -9.84 -4.55 -5.68
N LEU A 147 -8.61 -4.34 -6.12
CA LEU A 147 -8.28 -3.30 -7.08
C LEU A 147 -7.99 -3.92 -8.44
N THR A 148 -8.35 -3.21 -9.52
CA THR A 148 -7.91 -3.58 -10.88
C THR A 148 -6.45 -3.20 -11.16
N LYS A 149 -5.74 -2.71 -10.14
CA LYS A 149 -4.38 -2.18 -10.16
C LYS A 149 -3.38 -3.24 -9.75
N THR A 150 -2.13 -3.08 -10.16
CA THR A 150 -1.04 -4.02 -9.93
C THR A 150 0.03 -3.43 -9.01
N THR A 151 0.96 -4.25 -8.53
CA THR A 151 2.14 -3.76 -7.82
C THR A 151 2.95 -2.75 -8.64
N GLU A 152 2.96 -2.87 -9.98
CA GLU A 152 3.62 -1.87 -10.84
C GLU A 152 2.92 -0.51 -10.80
N ASP A 153 1.58 -0.48 -10.82
CA ASP A 153 0.83 0.77 -10.62
C ASP A 153 1.14 1.42 -9.28
N LEU A 154 1.22 0.62 -8.19
CA LEU A 154 1.59 1.10 -6.86
C LEU A 154 2.98 1.72 -6.84
N LEU A 155 3.96 1.08 -7.48
CA LEU A 155 5.33 1.61 -7.57
C LEU A 155 5.39 2.92 -8.34
N GLU A 156 4.66 3.04 -9.45
CA GLU A 156 4.60 4.29 -10.22
C GLU A 156 3.97 5.41 -9.40
N GLU A 157 2.88 5.14 -8.67
CA GLU A 157 2.22 6.17 -7.86
C GLU A 157 3.10 6.63 -6.70
N ILE A 158 3.75 5.70 -5.97
CA ILE A 158 4.67 6.04 -4.88
C ILE A 158 5.75 7.02 -5.33
N LYS A 159 6.25 6.91 -6.57
CA LYS A 159 7.30 7.82 -7.08
C LYS A 159 6.82 9.26 -7.21
N LEU A 160 5.53 9.46 -7.47
CA LEU A 160 4.92 10.75 -7.76
C LEU A 160 4.47 11.50 -6.50
N ILE A 161 4.27 10.78 -5.40
CA ILE A 161 3.81 11.37 -4.14
C ILE A 161 4.78 12.45 -3.67
N GLN A 162 4.23 13.64 -3.42
CA GLN A 162 4.92 14.71 -2.74
C GLN A 162 4.99 14.37 -1.25
N PHE A 163 6.15 14.57 -0.63
CA PHE A 163 6.30 14.29 0.79
C PHE A 163 6.98 15.46 1.49
N ASN A 164 6.53 15.75 2.70
CA ASN A 164 7.21 16.64 3.62
C ASN A 164 7.80 15.76 4.72
N SER A 165 9.11 15.91 4.99
CA SER A 165 9.78 15.11 6.02
C SER A 165 9.20 15.31 7.43
N ASN A 166 8.35 16.33 7.62
CA ASN A 166 7.68 16.63 8.88
C ASN A 166 6.29 16.00 9.02
N GLU A 167 5.73 15.41 7.95
CA GLU A 167 4.38 14.83 7.92
C GLU A 167 4.46 13.39 7.40
N MET A 168 4.49 12.43 8.32
CA MET A 168 4.77 11.02 7.99
C MET A 168 3.57 10.28 7.40
N ASP A 169 2.38 10.86 7.49
CA ASP A 169 1.08 10.28 7.11
C ASP A 169 0.67 10.60 5.67
N VAL A 170 1.28 11.62 5.05
CA VAL A 170 0.94 12.10 3.69
C VAL A 170 0.98 10.97 2.67
N ILE A 171 1.96 10.08 2.74
CA ILE A 171 2.09 8.99 1.77
C ILE A 171 0.95 7.98 1.91
N CYS A 172 0.57 7.64 3.14
CA CYS A 172 -0.56 6.74 3.38
C CYS A 172 -1.87 7.36 2.90
N GLN A 173 -2.07 8.66 3.15
CA GLN A 173 -3.26 9.37 2.73
C GLN A 173 -3.35 9.53 1.20
N GLU A 174 -2.27 9.92 0.53
CA GLU A 174 -2.24 10.07 -0.93
C GLU A 174 -2.45 8.73 -1.65
N LEU A 175 -1.82 7.65 -1.18
CA LEU A 175 -2.08 6.31 -1.72
C LEU A 175 -3.52 5.87 -1.52
N SER A 176 -4.08 6.13 -0.33
CA SER A 176 -5.48 5.84 -0.07
C SER A 176 -6.39 6.65 -0.99
N ASP A 177 -6.16 7.95 -1.14
CA ASP A 177 -6.93 8.84 -2.02
C ASP A 177 -6.89 8.42 -3.49
N TYR A 178 -5.76 7.84 -3.94
CA TYR A 178 -5.57 7.39 -5.31
C TYR A 178 -6.20 6.01 -5.57
N PHE A 179 -5.90 5.03 -4.71
CA PHE A 179 -6.27 3.64 -4.94
C PHE A 179 -7.65 3.28 -4.37
N ILE A 180 -8.10 3.96 -3.32
CA ILE A 180 -9.34 3.66 -2.62
C ILE A 180 -10.43 4.64 -3.10
N PRO A 181 -11.49 4.15 -3.77
CA PRO A 181 -12.53 5.03 -4.31
C PRO A 181 -13.23 5.85 -3.23
N LYS A 182 -13.28 7.19 -3.38
CA LYS A 182 -13.93 8.12 -2.43
C LYS A 182 -15.45 7.94 -2.25
N ASN A 183 -16.06 7.10 -3.08
CA ASN A 183 -17.49 6.75 -3.06
C ASN A 183 -17.77 5.36 -2.46
N SER A 184 -16.88 4.81 -1.63
CA SER A 184 -17.23 3.74 -0.67
C SER A 184 -18.18 4.28 0.41
N ILE A 185 -19.37 4.69 -0.01
CA ILE A 185 -20.43 5.28 0.80
C ILE A 185 -20.75 4.39 2.01
N ASN A 186 -20.84 5.03 3.18
CA ASN A 186 -21.44 4.51 4.41
C ASN A 186 -22.73 3.73 4.11
N PHE A 187 -22.73 2.40 4.30
CA PHE A 187 -23.99 1.69 4.47
C PHE A 187 -24.40 1.77 5.95
N PRO A 188 -25.69 2.00 6.23
CA PRO A 188 -26.17 2.22 7.59
C PRO A 188 -25.86 1.01 8.46
N LYS A 189 -25.40 1.28 9.68
CA LYS A 189 -25.24 0.27 10.74
C LYS A 189 -26.50 -0.60 10.76
N LYS A 190 -26.34 -1.92 10.60
CA LYS A 190 -27.42 -2.86 10.91
C LYS A 190 -27.85 -2.59 12.35
N GLU A 191 -29.06 -2.08 12.53
CA GLU A 191 -29.68 -2.02 13.85
C GLU A 191 -29.81 -3.45 14.36
N HIS A 192 -29.05 -3.76 15.41
CA HIS A 192 -29.32 -4.95 16.21
C HIS A 192 -30.70 -4.75 16.85
N LYS A 193 -31.72 -5.43 16.32
CA LYS A 193 -32.96 -5.63 17.06
C LYS A 193 -32.63 -6.48 18.29
N GLN A 194 -33.01 -5.93 19.44
CA GLN A 194 -32.88 -6.51 20.79
C GLN A 194 -33.50 -7.90 20.88
#